data_AF-A0A0C2CPD0-F1
#
_entry.id   AF-A0A0C2CPD0-F1
#
_cell.length_a   1.000
_cell.length_b   1.000
_cell.length_c   1.000
_cell.angle_alpha   90.00
_cell.angle_beta   90.00
_cell.angle_gamma   90.00
#
_symmetry.space_group_name_H-M   'P 1'
#
loop_
_entity.id
_entity.type
_entity.pdbx_description
1 polymer ?
#
loop_
_entity_poly.entity_id
_entity_poly.type
_entity_poly.pdbx_seq_one_letter_code
_entity_poly.pdbx_strand_id
1 'polypeptide(L)'
;MLLVAWSVTEVIRYSYYALGLFGAVPFFLTWMRYTFFIVLYPLGVTGELLTLFGCLPEVAEKKYYTIEMPNPANMGFSFYAVLIGSALFYLPGFPQLYLYMFAQRKKVLFVEAAKKKQ
;
A
#
# COMPACT_ATOMS: atom_id res chain seq x y z
N MET A 1 -0.52 2.29 -12.94
CA MET A 1 -1.15 1.18 -12.18
C MET A 1 -1.34 1.55 -10.71
N LEU A 2 -0.28 1.97 -10.00
CA LEU A 2 -0.35 2.49 -8.64
C LEU A 2 -1.47 3.52 -8.43
N LEU A 3 -1.48 4.60 -9.22
CA LEU A 3 -2.44 5.71 -9.05
C LEU A 3 -3.90 5.27 -9.18
N VAL A 4 -4.18 4.32 -10.07
CA VAL A 4 -5.54 3.78 -10.25
C VAL A 4 -5.91 2.95 -9.03
N ALA A 5 -4.99 2.11 -8.53
CA ALA A 5 -5.21 1.31 -7.33
C ALA A 5 -5.54 2.20 -6.12
N TRP A 6 -4.73 3.23 -5.90
CA TRP A 6 -4.90 4.18 -4.81
C TRP A 6 -6.13 5.08 -4.99
N SER A 7 -6.46 5.49 -6.20
CA SER A 7 -7.68 6.29 -6.44
C SER A 7 -8.93 5.50 -6.11
N VAL A 8 -8.99 4.22 -6.51
CA VAL A 8 -10.15 3.35 -6.23
C VAL A 8 -10.29 3.09 -4.72
N THR A 9 -9.19 2.86 -3.99
CA THR A 9 -9.26 2.68 -2.52
C THR A 9 -9.75 3.94 -1.81
N GLU A 10 -9.30 5.12 -2.23
CA GLU A 10 -9.76 6.40 -1.68
C GLU A 10 -11.24 6.65 -1.97
N VAL A 11 -11.70 6.44 -3.21
CA VAL A 11 -13.12 6.61 -3.57
C VAL A 11 -14.03 5.76 -2.68
N ILE A 12 -13.68 4.50 -2.45
CA ILE A 12 -14.45 3.58 -1.59
C ILE A 12 -14.44 4.08 -0.13
N ARG A 13 -13.28 4.54 0.36
CA ARG A 13 -13.12 5.04 1.73
C ARG A 13 -13.94 6.29 1.98
N TYR A 14 -13.85 7.28 1.09
CA TYR A 14 -14.60 8.52 1.22
C TYR A 14 -16.10 8.29 1.04
N SER A 15 -16.51 7.39 0.14
CA SER A 15 -17.92 7.00 0.01
C SER A 15 -18.45 6.36 1.30
N TYR A 16 -17.65 5.53 1.97
CA TYR A 16 -18.00 4.95 3.26
C TYR A 16 -18.16 6.00 4.36
N TYR A 17 -17.26 6.98 4.45
CA TYR A 17 -17.35 8.05 5.45
C TYR A 17 -18.51 9.01 5.17
N ALA A 18 -18.74 9.36 3.91
CA ALA A 18 -19.87 10.19 3.51
C ALA A 18 -21.19 9.55 3.93
N LEU A 19 -21.40 8.25 3.64
CA LEU A 19 -22.63 7.55 4.00
C LEU A 19 -22.71 7.19 5.49
N GLY A 20 -21.57 7.11 6.18
CA GLY A 20 -21.50 7.01 7.64
C GLY A 20 -22.10 8.25 8.34
N LEU A 21 -21.87 9.45 7.78
CA LEU A 21 -22.47 10.69 8.29
C LEU A 21 -24.00 10.72 8.14
N PHE A 22 -24.53 10.05 7.11
CA PHE A 22 -25.97 9.93 6.88
C PHE A 22 -26.64 8.79 7.68
N GLY A 23 -25.89 8.03 8.49
CA GLY A 23 -26.44 6.99 9.38
C GLY A 23 -26.96 5.73 8.68
N ALA A 24 -26.86 5.64 7.36
CA ALA A 24 -27.34 4.51 6.56
C ALA A 24 -26.19 3.99 5.67
N VAL A 25 -25.23 3.29 6.25
CA VAL A 25 -24.17 2.63 5.47
C VAL A 25 -24.72 1.33 4.87
N PRO A 26 -24.81 1.21 3.54
CA PRO A 26 -25.26 -0.02 2.90
C PRO A 26 -24.26 -1.14 3.17
N PHE A 27 -24.75 -2.34 3.51
CA PHE A 27 -23.90 -3.53 3.69
C PHE A 27 -23.01 -3.81 2.47
N PHE A 28 -23.50 -3.47 1.28
CA PHE A 28 -22.76 -3.57 0.02
C PHE A 28 -21.45 -2.75 0.01
N LEU A 29 -21.47 -1.52 0.53
CA LEU A 29 -20.28 -0.66 0.60
C LEU A 29 -19.27 -1.16 1.64
N THR A 30 -19.77 -1.67 2.77
CA THR A 30 -18.93 -2.34 3.77
C THR A 30 -18.26 -3.58 3.16
N TRP A 31 -19.01 -4.39 2.40
CA TRP A 31 -18.46 -5.55 1.71
C TRP A 31 -17.42 -5.17 0.65
N MET A 32 -17.68 -4.14 -0.17
CA MET A 32 -16.71 -3.63 -1.15
C MET A 32 -15.41 -3.22 -0.44
N ARG A 33 -15.49 -2.45 0.64
CA ARG A 33 -14.31 -2.04 1.42
C ARG A 33 -13.45 -3.22 1.88
N TYR A 34 -14.08 -4.30 2.35
CA TYR A 34 -13.37 -5.49 2.85
C TYR A 34 -13.12 -6.57 1.78
N THR A 35 -13.37 -6.30 0.49
CA THR A 35 -13.10 -7.25 -0.60
C THR A 35 -12.13 -6.66 -1.62
N PHE A 36 -12.22 -5.36 -1.90
CA PHE A 36 -11.34 -4.67 -2.84
C PHE A 36 -9.88 -4.63 -2.39
N PHE A 37 -9.60 -4.69 -1.08
CA PHE A 37 -8.22 -4.77 -0.58
C PHE A 37 -7.47 -6.01 -1.10
N ILE A 38 -8.16 -7.11 -1.41
CA ILE A 38 -7.52 -8.36 -1.86
C ILE A 38 -6.85 -8.17 -3.23
N VAL A 39 -7.44 -7.37 -4.11
CA VAL A 39 -6.95 -7.13 -5.47
C VAL A 39 -6.11 -5.86 -5.54
N LEU A 40 -6.56 -4.77 -4.89
CA LEU A 40 -5.89 -3.46 -4.98
C LEU A 40 -4.55 -3.45 -4.25
N TYR A 41 -4.39 -4.23 -3.18
CA TYR A 41 -3.17 -4.25 -2.38
C TYR A 41 -1.97 -4.87 -3.12
N PRO A 42 -2.07 -6.09 -3.71
CA PRO A 42 -1.00 -6.62 -4.55
C PRO A 42 -0.79 -5.80 -5.83
N LEU A 43 -1.84 -5.19 -6.40
CA LEU A 43 -1.70 -4.34 -7.59
C LEU A 43 -0.95 -3.03 -7.29
N GLY A 44 -1.16 -2.45 -6.11
CA GLY A 44 -0.40 -1.28 -5.64
C GLY A 44 1.07 -1.62 -5.46
N VAL A 45 1.36 -2.66 -4.67
CA VAL A 45 2.75 -3.05 -4.33
C VAL A 45 3.54 -3.53 -5.54
N THR A 46 2.92 -4.30 -6.44
CA THR A 46 3.57 -4.66 -7.72
C THR A 46 3.86 -3.42 -8.57
N GLY A 47 2.98 -2.42 -8.56
CA GLY A 47 3.23 -1.13 -9.22
C GLY A 47 4.44 -0.37 -8.65
N GLU A 48 4.60 -0.33 -7.33
CA GLU A 48 5.74 0.32 -6.67
C GLU A 48 7.04 -0.42 -6.94
N LEU A 49 7.01 -1.76 -6.82
CA LEU A 49 8.17 -2.61 -7.10
C LEU A 49 8.61 -2.51 -8.56
N LEU A 50 7.69 -2.57 -9.53
CA LEU A 50 8.03 -2.43 -10.96
C LEU A 50 8.64 -1.06 -11.27
N THR A 51 8.12 0.00 -10.65
CA THR A 51 8.67 1.36 -10.81
C THR A 51 10.06 1.45 -10.19
N LEU A 52 10.29 0.85 -9.02
CA LEU A 52 11.61 0.73 -8.40
C LEU A 52 12.57 -0.04 -9.31
N PHE A 53 12.21 -1.24 -9.78
CA PHE A 53 13.04 -2.05 -10.67
C PHE A 53 13.38 -1.35 -11.99
N GLY A 54 12.44 -0.60 -12.56
CA GLY A 54 12.69 0.20 -13.76
C GLY A 54 13.61 1.40 -13.52
N CYS A 55 13.61 1.96 -12.32
CA CYS A 55 14.45 3.09 -11.92
C CYS A 55 15.88 2.66 -11.51
N LEU A 56 16.06 1.42 -11.03
CA LEU A 56 17.38 0.89 -10.64
C LEU A 56 18.49 1.05 -11.71
N PRO A 57 18.30 0.66 -13.00
CA PRO A 57 19.33 0.81 -14.03
C PRO A 57 19.63 2.28 -14.35
N GLU A 58 18.59 3.13 -14.41
CA GLU A 58 18.72 4.57 -14.62
C GLU A 58 19.54 5.25 -13.49
N VAL A 59 19.30 4.86 -12.25
CA VAL A 59 20.02 5.38 -11.07
C VAL A 59 21.45 4.86 -11.01
N ALA A 60 21.70 3.62 -11.43
CA ALA A 60 23.04 3.04 -11.49
C ALA A 60 23.92 3.75 -12.55
N GLU A 61 23.37 4.10 -13.71
CA GLU A 61 24.12 4.77 -14.77
C GLU A 61 24.30 6.27 -14.52
N LYS A 62 23.22 6.98 -14.16
CA LYS A 62 23.23 8.45 -14.05
C LYS A 62 23.65 8.95 -12.66
N LYS A 63 23.77 8.05 -11.67
CA LYS A 63 24.17 8.35 -10.28
C LYS A 63 23.41 9.51 -9.65
N TYR A 64 22.13 9.66 -10.01
CA TYR A 64 21.28 10.71 -9.44
C TYR A 64 21.27 10.60 -7.91
N TYR A 65 21.53 11.73 -7.24
CA TYR A 65 21.58 11.85 -5.78
C TYR A 65 22.59 10.93 -5.08
N THR A 66 23.60 10.44 -5.79
CA THR A 66 24.70 9.66 -5.20
C THR A 66 25.89 10.58 -4.95
N ILE A 67 26.32 10.70 -3.70
CA ILE A 67 27.52 11.43 -3.31
C ILE A 67 28.66 10.42 -3.24
N GLU A 68 29.51 10.44 -4.28
CA GLU A 68 30.70 9.60 -4.34
C GLU A 68 31.90 10.30 -3.69
N MET A 69 32.78 9.49 -3.12
CA MET A 69 34.06 9.99 -2.60
C MET A 69 35.05 10.25 -3.76
N PRO A 70 35.96 11.23 -3.62
CA PRO A 70 36.23 12.03 -2.42
C PRO A 70 35.49 13.38 -2.43
N ASN A 71 34.65 13.60 -1.41
CA ASN A 71 33.99 14.87 -1.10
C ASN A 71 34.59 15.43 0.22
N PRO A 72 34.75 16.75 0.43
CA PRO A 72 35.42 17.33 1.60
C PRO A 72 34.84 16.94 2.97
N ALA A 73 33.60 16.43 2.99
CA ALA A 73 32.89 15.97 4.17
C ALA A 73 33.08 14.47 4.51
N ASN A 74 33.84 13.69 3.72
CA ASN A 74 34.11 12.26 3.92
C ASN A 74 32.86 11.35 4.13
N MET A 75 31.68 11.81 3.68
CA MET A 75 30.43 11.06 3.73
C MET A 75 30.02 10.65 2.32
N GLY A 76 29.80 9.35 2.13
CA GLY A 76 29.23 8.79 0.90
C GLY A 76 27.76 8.44 1.11
N PHE A 77 26.90 8.83 0.18
CA PHE A 77 25.48 8.47 0.19
C PHE A 77 25.12 7.85 -1.14
N SER A 78 24.69 6.58 -1.13
CA SER A 78 24.28 5.86 -2.32
C SER A 78 22.76 5.76 -2.38
N PHE A 79 22.16 6.50 -3.31
CA PHE A 79 20.72 6.44 -3.54
C PHE A 79 20.29 5.03 -4.00
N TYR A 80 21.16 4.31 -4.71
CA TYR A 80 20.96 2.91 -5.09
C TYR A 80 20.76 1.99 -3.87
N ALA A 81 21.59 2.13 -2.83
CA ALA A 81 21.47 1.33 -1.61
C ALA A 81 20.17 1.63 -0.85
N VAL A 82 19.72 2.88 -0.85
CA VAL A 82 18.44 3.30 -0.26
C VAL A 82 17.26 2.68 -1.00
N LEU A 83 17.29 2.66 -2.35
CA LEU A 83 16.24 2.03 -3.15
C LEU A 83 16.13 0.52 -2.87
N ILE A 84 17.27 -0.19 -2.78
CA ILE A 84 17.30 -1.60 -2.39
C ILE A 84 16.77 -1.80 -0.97
N GLY A 85 17.21 -0.95 -0.02
CA GLY A 85 16.73 -1.00 1.37
C GLY A 85 15.21 -0.81 1.46
N SER A 86 14.65 0.12 0.67
CA SER A 86 13.21 0.34 0.61
C SER A 86 12.47 -0.88 0.04
N ALA A 87 12.99 -1.52 -1.01
CA ALA A 87 12.40 -2.74 -1.59
C ALA A 87 12.47 -3.92 -0.60
N LEU A 88 13.55 -4.05 0.17
CA LEU A 88 13.68 -5.07 1.21
C LEU A 88 12.69 -4.84 2.36
N PHE A 89 12.37 -3.59 2.70
CA PHE A 89 11.39 -3.28 3.73
C PHE A 89 9.96 -3.67 3.34
N TYR A 90 9.65 -3.73 2.04
CA TYR A 90 8.37 -4.25 1.55
C TYR A 90 8.17 -5.74 1.85
N LEU A 91 9.24 -6.54 1.94
CA LEU A 91 9.16 -7.98 2.17
C LEU A 91 8.52 -8.35 3.53
N PRO A 92 8.96 -7.80 4.68
CA PRO A 92 8.31 -8.04 5.96
C PRO A 92 7.04 -7.21 6.16
N GLY A 93 7.00 -5.97 5.63
CA GLY A 93 5.87 -5.05 5.86
C GLY A 93 4.57 -5.49 5.17
N PHE A 94 4.68 -6.02 3.95
CA PHE A 94 3.52 -6.42 3.15
C PHE A 94 2.68 -7.55 3.77
N PRO A 95 3.24 -8.72 4.13
CA PRO A 95 2.44 -9.82 4.67
C PRO A 95 1.81 -9.47 6.02
N GLN A 96 2.49 -8.70 6.87
CA GLN A 96 1.95 -8.30 8.17
C GLN A 96 0.68 -7.44 8.02
N LEU A 97 0.72 -6.42 7.17
CA LEU A 97 -0.43 -5.53 6.93
C LEU A 97 -1.56 -6.27 6.19
N TYR A 98 -1.21 -7.14 5.24
CA TYR A 98 -2.18 -7.91 4.49
C TYR A 98 -2.96 -8.89 5.39
N LEU A 99 -2.26 -9.65 6.24
CA LEU A 99 -2.89 -10.56 7.21
C LEU A 99 -3.73 -9.81 8.25
N TYR A 100 -3.28 -8.62 8.67
CA TYR A 100 -4.06 -7.77 9.58
C TYR A 100 -5.40 -7.35 8.97
N MET A 101 -5.43 -7.00 7.68
CA MET A 101 -6.69 -6.68 6.97
C MET A 101 -7.64 -7.89 6.88
N PHE A 102 -7.12 -9.11 6.74
CA PHE A 102 -7.95 -10.32 6.84
C PHE A 102 -8.53 -10.52 8.23
N ALA A 103 -7.75 -10.25 9.28
CA ALA A 103 -8.23 -10.33 10.66
C ALA A 103 -9.35 -9.30 10.92
N GLN A 104 -9.22 -8.07 10.40
CA GLN A 104 -10.26 -7.06 10.46
C GLN A 104 -11.52 -7.46 9.69
N ARG A 105 -11.36 -8.01 8.48
CA ARG A 105 -12.47 -8.56 7.68
C ARG A 105 -13.25 -9.61 8.48
N LYS A 106 -12.54 -10.53 9.16
CA LYS A 106 -13.17 -11.58 9.96
C LYS A 106 -13.99 -10.99 11.11
N LYS A 107 -13.46 -9.99 11.81
CA LYS A 107 -14.18 -9.33 12.91
C LYS A 107 -15.44 -8.62 12.43
N VAL A 108 -15.35 -7.79 11.40
CA VAL A 108 -16.49 -6.96 10.99
C VAL A 108 -17.57 -7.81 10.31
N LEU A 109 -17.22 -8.63 9.32
CA LEU A 109 -18.23 -9.39 8.57
C LEU A 109 -18.84 -10.54 9.36
N PHE A 110 -18.10 -11.25 10.21
CA PHE A 110 -18.66 -12.41 10.94
C PHE A 110 -19.31 -12.02 12.28
N VAL A 111 -18.80 -11.00 12.98
CA VAL A 111 -19.37 -10.60 14.28
C VAL A 111 -20.61 -9.72 14.09
N GLU A 112 -20.63 -8.80 13.12
CA GLU A 112 -21.84 -8.00 12.83
C GLU A 112 -22.94 -8.85 12.18
N ALA A 113 -22.59 -9.81 11.31
CA ALA A 113 -23.59 -10.73 10.74
C ALA A 113 -24.20 -11.65 11.79
N ALA A 114 -23.44 -12.07 12.80
CA ALA A 114 -23.96 -12.83 13.93
C ALA A 114 -24.89 -11.98 14.82
N LYS A 115 -24.53 -10.71 15.08
CA LYS A 115 -25.35 -9.78 15.86
C LYS A 115 -26.67 -9.39 15.20
N LYS A 116 -26.72 -9.37 13.86
CA LYS A 116 -27.93 -9.02 13.09
C LYS A 116 -28.93 -10.18 12.97
N LYS A 117 -28.51 -11.39 13.35
CA LYS A 117 -29.32 -12.62 13.28
C LYS A 117 -29.95 -13.00 14.63
N GLN A 118 -29.64 -12.24 15.68
CA GLN A 118 -30.13 -12.39 17.05
C GLN A 118 -31.08 -11.23 17.37
#